data_AF-A0A7Y8Q4Z1-F1
#
_entry.id   AF-A0A7Y8Q4Z1-F1
#
_cell.length_a   1.000
_cell.length_b   1.000
_cell.length_c   1.000
_cell.angle_alpha   90.00
_cell.angle_beta   90.00
_cell.angle_gamma   90.00
#
_symmetry.space_group_name_H-M   'P 1'
#
loop_
_entity.id
_entity.type
_entity.pdbx_description
1 polymer ?
#
loop_
_entity_poly.entity_id
_entity_poly.type
_entity_poly.pdbx_seq_one_letter_code
_entity_poly.pdbx_strand_id
1 'polypeptide(L)'
;MINRLELNWKLDGFVDEQRYYCSEIAIDPLNPPLPKAILASDVRTYTDTAIDTGKTYYVAVGSVKNGVEKISDEITVSTGDAYFNDVDLLIVADTEANSYIDHSNNARTITKRGSMWLEMHDGKKCIKFNGSSYVSGNTTNGSLISAISALSTGDYTIEIIAAYPAAQTGGARLWEIGTEDANRTAILPAGSGFGGELLLNNSVKATYSNIYFDSVLRNHTLMRKDGITAYYVDGIKIAQTTDAINISADRITIGAALVFNGPLLGWMHALRITNAARYSETGFTPDSEFQKF
;
A
#
# COMPACT_ATOMS: atom_id res chain seq x y z
N MET A 1 17.35 6.76 2.38
CA MET A 1 17.43 6.48 0.92
C MET A 1 17.35 7.81 0.19
N ILE A 2 18.14 8.01 -0.87
CA ILE A 2 18.06 9.20 -1.73
C ILE A 2 17.13 8.83 -2.90
N ASN A 3 16.02 9.55 -3.08
CA ASN A 3 15.18 9.34 -4.26
C ASN A 3 15.90 9.89 -5.49
N ARG A 4 15.68 9.27 -6.65
CA ARG A 4 16.30 9.72 -7.89
C ARG A 4 15.37 9.55 -9.08
N LEU A 5 15.48 10.47 -10.02
CA LEU A 5 14.87 10.35 -11.33
C LEU A 5 15.93 9.90 -12.33
N GLU A 6 15.71 8.75 -12.97
CA GLU A 6 16.58 8.23 -14.01
C GLU A 6 15.96 8.51 -15.38
N LEU A 7 16.67 9.28 -16.19
CA LEU A 7 16.21 9.70 -17.51
C LEU A 7 17.03 9.01 -18.58
N ASN A 8 16.34 8.59 -19.63
CA ASN A 8 16.94 8.09 -20.87
C ASN A 8 16.18 8.71 -22.03
N TRP A 9 16.88 9.31 -23.00
CA TRP A 9 16.24 9.93 -24.16
C TRP A 9 17.01 9.66 -25.45
N LYS A 10 16.33 9.88 -26.57
CA LYS A 10 16.92 9.85 -27.91
C LYS A 10 17.10 11.27 -28.41
N LEU A 11 18.16 11.48 -29.18
CA LEU A 11 18.44 12.76 -29.83
C LEU A 11 18.98 12.46 -31.23
N ASP A 12 18.33 13.02 -32.23
CA ASP A 12 18.75 12.93 -33.62
C ASP A 12 19.66 14.12 -33.98
N GLY A 13 20.74 13.83 -34.72
CA GLY A 13 21.69 14.83 -35.19
C GLY A 13 22.81 15.18 -34.19
N PHE A 14 23.54 16.26 -34.52
CA PHE A 14 24.69 16.73 -33.74
C PHE A 14 24.37 18.07 -33.08
N VAL A 15 24.58 18.12 -31.77
CA VAL A 15 24.37 19.31 -30.93
C VAL A 15 25.69 19.69 -30.25
N ASP A 16 25.79 20.91 -29.73
CA ASP A 16 26.97 21.36 -29.00
C ASP A 16 26.88 20.96 -27.52
N GLU A 17 25.68 21.08 -26.95
CA GLU A 17 25.36 20.67 -25.58
C GLU A 17 23.89 20.28 -25.46
N GLN A 18 23.55 19.68 -24.33
CA GLN A 18 22.19 19.39 -23.91
C GLN A 18 21.94 19.98 -22.53
N ARG A 19 20.69 20.26 -22.21
CA ARG A 19 20.29 20.89 -20.96
C ARG A 19 19.16 20.10 -20.33
N TYR A 20 19.30 19.79 -19.06
CA TYR A 20 18.26 19.12 -18.28
C TYR A 20 17.50 20.15 -17.46
N TYR A 21 16.18 20.19 -17.63
CA TYR A 21 15.27 21.03 -16.89
C TYR A 21 14.38 20.17 -15.98
N CYS A 22 14.23 20.61 -14.74
CA CYS A 22 13.37 19.99 -13.75
C CYS A 22 12.81 21.06 -12.83
N SER A 23 11.50 21.09 -12.70
CA SER A 23 10.76 22.16 -12.02
C SER A 23 9.55 21.58 -11.28
N GLU A 24 9.12 22.23 -10.20
CA GLU A 24 7.87 21.87 -9.49
C GLU A 24 6.63 22.57 -10.09
N ILE A 25 6.85 23.43 -11.10
CA ILE A 25 5.82 24.07 -11.92
C ILE A 25 6.07 23.74 -13.40
N ALA A 26 5.01 23.73 -14.20
CA ALA A 26 5.10 23.48 -15.64
C ALA A 26 6.11 24.42 -16.33
N ILE A 27 6.90 23.85 -17.23
CA ILE A 27 7.96 24.51 -17.98
C ILE A 27 7.33 25.24 -19.17
N ASP A 28 7.50 26.56 -19.21
CA ASP A 28 7.25 27.34 -20.43
C ASP A 28 8.44 27.13 -21.39
N PRO A 29 8.27 26.49 -22.56
CA PRO A 29 9.37 26.27 -23.49
C PRO A 29 9.91 27.56 -24.12
N LEU A 30 9.17 28.68 -24.04
CA LEU A 30 9.66 29.99 -24.50
C LEU A 30 10.47 30.71 -23.41
N ASN A 31 10.26 30.35 -22.14
CA ASN A 31 10.93 30.94 -20.98
C ASN A 31 11.28 29.84 -19.97
N PRO A 32 12.14 28.87 -20.33
CA PRO A 32 12.47 27.76 -19.46
C PRO A 32 13.15 28.25 -18.18
N PRO A 33 13.01 27.53 -17.05
CA PRO A 33 13.79 27.83 -15.85
C PRO A 33 15.28 27.63 -16.14
N LEU A 34 16.16 28.01 -15.20
CA LEU A 34 17.59 27.69 -15.35
C LEU A 34 17.79 26.17 -15.46
N PRO A 35 18.65 25.68 -16.37
CA PRO A 35 18.92 24.26 -16.48
C PRO A 35 19.54 23.74 -15.19
N LYS A 36 19.00 22.64 -14.67
CA LYS A 36 19.51 21.97 -13.47
C LYS A 36 20.83 21.26 -13.76
N ALA A 37 21.08 20.87 -15.01
CA ALA A 37 22.37 20.40 -15.49
C ALA A 37 22.60 20.77 -16.96
N ILE A 38 23.86 21.04 -17.30
CA ILE A 38 24.35 21.15 -18.69
C ILE A 38 25.18 19.90 -18.97
N LEU A 39 24.84 19.21 -20.05
CA LEU A 39 25.33 17.89 -20.40
C LEU A 39 26.08 17.94 -21.74
N ALA A 40 27.09 17.10 -21.89
CA ALA A 40 27.81 16.96 -23.16
C ALA A 40 26.87 16.46 -24.28
N SER A 41 27.23 16.75 -25.53
CA SER A 41 26.39 16.50 -26.71
C SER A 41 26.07 15.03 -26.98
N ASP A 42 26.89 14.11 -26.49
CA ASP A 42 26.76 12.66 -26.66
C ASP A 42 26.03 11.97 -25.49
N VAL A 43 25.74 12.68 -24.39
CA VAL A 43 25.02 12.13 -23.23
C VAL A 43 23.58 11.78 -23.61
N ARG A 44 23.08 10.62 -23.19
CA ARG A 44 21.67 10.20 -23.43
C ARG A 44 20.95 9.79 -22.15
N THR A 45 21.63 9.94 -21.03
CA THR A 45 21.18 9.48 -19.72
C THR A 45 21.54 10.53 -18.66
N TYR A 46 20.65 10.75 -17.69
CA TYR A 46 20.94 11.59 -16.54
C TYR A 46 20.26 11.03 -15.30
N THR A 47 20.87 11.22 -14.14
CA THR A 47 20.30 10.83 -12.85
C THR A 47 20.22 12.04 -11.96
N ASP A 48 18.99 12.48 -11.70
CA ASP A 48 18.72 13.57 -10.77
C ASP A 48 18.47 13.00 -9.37
N THR A 49 19.38 13.24 -8.44
CA THR A 49 19.27 12.79 -7.05
C THR A 49 18.65 13.83 -6.12
N ALA A 50 18.30 15.01 -6.64
CA ALA A 50 17.66 16.08 -5.89
C ALA A 50 16.15 16.06 -6.17
N ILE A 51 15.52 14.95 -5.81
CA ILE A 51 14.10 14.65 -5.99
C ILE A 51 13.52 14.30 -4.63
N ASP A 52 12.47 15.01 -4.24
CA ASP A 52 11.74 14.80 -3.00
C ASP A 52 10.51 13.94 -3.27
N THR A 53 10.08 13.16 -2.27
CA THR A 53 8.83 12.41 -2.28
C THR A 53 7.62 13.32 -2.11
N GLY A 54 6.47 12.91 -2.66
CA GLY A 54 5.22 13.66 -2.53
C GLY A 54 5.13 14.93 -3.39
N LYS A 55 6.07 15.13 -4.32
CA LYS A 55 6.09 16.27 -5.22
C LYS A 55 5.75 15.88 -6.65
N THR A 56 5.39 16.87 -7.45
CA THR A 56 5.23 16.71 -8.90
C THR A 56 6.33 17.51 -9.59
N TYR A 57 7.06 16.84 -10.47
CA TYR A 57 8.14 17.41 -11.24
C TYR A 57 7.76 17.45 -12.72
N TYR A 58 8.12 18.55 -13.36
CA TYR A 58 7.98 18.78 -14.78
C TYR A 58 9.38 18.80 -15.39
N VAL A 59 9.58 17.94 -16.38
CA VAL A 59 10.90 17.58 -16.86
C VAL A 59 10.96 17.78 -18.37
N ALA A 60 12.01 18.43 -18.83
CA ALA A 60 12.30 18.57 -20.25
C ALA A 60 13.80 18.48 -20.52
N VAL A 61 14.15 18.11 -21.75
CA VAL A 61 15.54 18.13 -22.22
C VAL A 61 15.66 19.12 -23.37
N GLY A 62 16.55 20.09 -23.20
CA GLY A 62 16.97 21.03 -24.22
C GLY A 62 18.16 20.52 -25.00
N SER A 63 18.20 20.87 -26.28
CA SER A 63 19.30 20.56 -27.19
C SER A 63 19.77 21.86 -27.85
N VAL A 64 21.06 22.16 -27.75
CA VAL A 64 21.61 23.45 -28.17
C VAL A 64 22.57 23.27 -29.33
N LYS A 65 22.35 23.99 -30.42
CA LYS A 65 23.26 24.03 -31.57
C LYS A 65 23.46 25.47 -32.04
N ASN A 66 24.71 25.89 -32.15
CA ASN A 66 25.10 27.25 -32.55
C ASN A 66 24.39 28.33 -31.70
N GLY A 67 24.23 28.08 -30.40
CA GLY A 67 23.53 28.96 -29.47
C GLY A 67 22.00 28.97 -29.59
N VAL A 68 21.41 28.19 -30.50
CA VAL A 68 19.95 28.02 -30.62
C VAL A 68 19.53 26.76 -29.88
N GLU A 69 18.58 26.90 -28.97
CA GLU A 69 18.04 25.80 -28.18
C GLU A 69 16.69 25.32 -28.72
N LYS A 70 16.48 24.00 -28.71
CA LYS A 70 15.18 23.35 -28.90
C LYS A 70 14.89 22.46 -27.70
N ILE A 71 13.71 22.63 -27.12
CA ILE A 71 13.25 21.90 -25.94
C ILE A 71 12.31 20.77 -26.37
N SER A 72 12.42 19.62 -25.70
CA SER A 72 11.53 18.48 -25.88
C SER A 72 10.10 18.79 -25.42
N ASP A 73 9.19 17.86 -25.64
CA ASP A 73 7.96 17.82 -24.87
C ASP A 73 8.27 17.66 -23.37
N GLU A 74 7.37 18.19 -22.54
CA GLU A 74 7.43 18.06 -21.10
C GLU A 74 6.91 16.69 -20.64
N ILE A 75 7.57 16.11 -19.65
CA ILE A 75 7.10 14.93 -18.92
C ILE A 75 6.78 15.32 -17.49
N THR A 76 5.58 14.98 -17.03
CA THR A 76 5.17 15.12 -15.63
C THR A 76 5.46 13.85 -14.85
N VAL A 77 6.17 13.97 -13.73
CA VAL A 77 6.53 12.88 -12.82
C VAL A 77 6.00 13.20 -11.43
N SER A 78 5.08 12.40 -10.90
CA SER A 78 4.67 12.50 -9.50
C SER A 78 5.45 11.49 -8.65
N THR A 79 5.99 11.94 -7.52
CA THR A 79 6.73 11.14 -6.55
C THR A 79 5.91 10.85 -5.29
N GLY A 80 4.61 11.13 -5.34
CA GLY A 80 3.65 10.85 -4.27
C GLY A 80 2.81 9.60 -4.54
N ASP A 81 2.05 9.20 -3.51
CA ASP A 81 0.98 8.23 -3.69
C ASP A 81 -0.17 8.87 -4.50
N ALA A 82 -0.30 8.47 -5.76
CA ALA A 82 -1.32 8.98 -6.69
C ALA A 82 -2.77 8.77 -6.21
N TYR A 83 -2.98 7.84 -5.28
CA TYR A 83 -4.28 7.49 -4.72
C TYR A 83 -4.45 7.98 -3.29
N PHE A 84 -3.54 8.79 -2.75
CA PHE A 84 -3.59 9.20 -1.34
C PHE A 84 -4.89 9.94 -0.99
N ASN A 85 -5.44 10.72 -1.92
CA ASN A 85 -6.72 11.39 -1.74
C ASN A 85 -7.91 10.41 -1.63
N ASP A 86 -7.77 9.20 -2.16
CA ASP A 86 -8.78 8.13 -2.09
C ASP A 86 -8.54 7.19 -0.89
N VAL A 87 -7.50 7.43 -0.08
CA VAL A 87 -7.21 6.64 1.13
C VAL A 87 -8.23 6.97 2.22
N ASP A 88 -9.06 6.00 2.55
CA ASP A 88 -10.09 6.11 3.58
C ASP A 88 -9.53 5.93 5.00
N LEU A 89 -8.54 5.04 5.13
CA LEU A 89 -7.90 4.68 6.39
C LEU A 89 -6.45 4.26 6.13
N LEU A 90 -5.51 4.77 6.94
CA LEU A 90 -4.10 4.39 6.93
C LEU A 90 -3.59 4.23 8.36
N ILE A 91 -3.63 3.01 8.88
CA ILE A 91 -3.16 2.71 10.24
C ILE A 91 -1.66 2.42 10.22
N VAL A 92 -0.91 3.15 11.02
CA VAL A 92 0.53 2.96 11.22
C VAL A 92 0.88 3.02 12.71
N ALA A 93 2.05 2.47 13.06
CA ALA A 93 2.62 2.63 14.39
C ALA A 93 3.31 3.99 14.49
N ASP A 94 2.84 4.86 15.39
CA ASP A 94 3.51 6.13 15.68
C ASP A 94 4.78 5.85 16.48
N THR A 95 5.93 6.12 15.87
CA THR A 95 7.25 5.89 16.44
C THR A 95 7.58 6.87 17.56
N GLU A 96 7.03 8.08 17.53
CA GLU A 96 7.31 9.14 18.50
C GLU A 96 6.41 9.02 19.73
N ALA A 97 5.09 8.91 19.51
CA ALA A 97 4.13 8.84 20.61
C ALA A 97 3.92 7.42 21.15
N ASN A 98 4.53 6.40 20.52
CA ASN A 98 4.31 4.99 20.82
C ASN A 98 2.80 4.64 20.81
N SER A 99 2.10 5.13 19.77
CA SER A 99 0.64 5.08 19.62
C SER A 99 0.22 4.47 18.26
N TYR A 100 -1.09 4.36 18.02
CA TYR A 100 -1.65 3.90 16.75
C TYR A 100 -2.38 5.09 16.13
N ILE A 101 -2.00 5.49 14.92
CA ILE A 101 -2.56 6.67 14.27
C ILE A 101 -3.17 6.32 12.92
N ASP A 102 -4.20 7.06 12.55
CA ASP A 102 -4.66 7.14 11.16
C ASP A 102 -3.92 8.28 10.46
N HIS A 103 -3.10 7.93 9.47
CA HIS A 103 -2.34 8.86 8.64
C HIS A 103 -3.09 9.23 7.34
N SER A 104 -4.36 8.84 7.19
CA SER A 104 -5.21 9.29 6.10
C SER A 104 -5.70 10.74 6.29
N ASN A 105 -6.35 11.29 5.26
CA ASN A 105 -7.01 12.61 5.36
C ASN A 105 -8.30 12.59 6.20
N ASN A 106 -8.77 11.42 6.64
CA ASN A 106 -10.06 11.29 7.35
C ASN A 106 -9.93 11.33 8.88
N ALA A 107 -8.71 11.23 9.42
CA ALA A 107 -8.43 11.26 10.87
C ALA A 107 -9.34 10.32 11.69
N ARG A 108 -9.47 9.07 11.23
CA ARG A 108 -10.31 8.04 11.88
C ARG A 108 -9.79 7.71 13.27
N THR A 109 -10.72 7.56 14.22
CA THR A 109 -10.39 7.07 15.57
C THR A 109 -9.99 5.59 15.49
N ILE A 110 -8.84 5.26 16.09
CA ILE A 110 -8.36 3.89 16.23
C ILE A 110 -8.61 3.41 17.67
N THR A 111 -9.48 2.41 17.83
CA THR A 111 -9.78 1.79 19.12
C THR A 111 -8.95 0.53 19.32
N LYS A 112 -8.14 0.51 20.37
CA LYS A 112 -7.42 -0.69 20.80
C LYS A 112 -8.28 -1.53 21.75
N ARG A 113 -8.23 -2.85 21.59
CA ARG A 113 -8.74 -3.85 22.54
C ARG A 113 -7.68 -4.92 22.80
N GLY A 114 -7.61 -5.43 24.02
CA GLY A 114 -6.77 -6.56 24.40
C GLY A 114 -5.26 -6.33 24.35
N SER A 115 -4.53 -7.44 24.33
CA SER A 115 -3.08 -7.50 24.48
C SER A 115 -2.37 -7.24 23.16
N MET A 116 -1.99 -5.97 22.96
CA MET A 116 -1.10 -5.53 21.90
C MET A 116 -0.10 -4.51 22.43
N TRP A 117 1.04 -4.41 21.79
CA TRP A 117 2.05 -3.38 22.04
C TRP A 117 2.80 -3.08 20.75
N LEU A 118 3.60 -2.02 20.77
CA LEU A 118 4.47 -1.70 19.65
C LEU A 118 5.87 -2.24 19.90
N GLU A 119 6.43 -2.94 18.93
CA GLU A 119 7.81 -3.45 19.00
C GLU A 119 8.51 -3.33 17.64
N MET A 120 9.84 -3.44 17.65
CA MET A 120 10.61 -3.48 16.41
C MET A 120 10.59 -4.90 15.83
N HIS A 121 10.31 -5.02 14.54
CA HIS A 121 10.36 -6.26 13.78
C HIS A 121 10.84 -5.96 12.36
N ASP A 122 11.83 -6.72 11.85
CA ASP A 122 12.48 -6.48 10.56
C ASP A 122 12.94 -5.01 10.35
N GLY A 123 13.44 -4.38 11.40
CA GLY A 123 13.90 -2.99 11.36
C GLY A 123 12.79 -1.94 11.30
N LYS A 124 11.51 -2.35 11.40
CA LYS A 124 10.34 -1.48 11.36
C LYS A 124 9.59 -1.49 12.68
N LYS A 125 9.00 -0.36 13.06
CA LYS A 125 8.08 -0.30 14.19
C LYS A 125 6.78 -0.98 13.77
N CYS A 126 6.37 -1.98 14.53
CA CYS A 126 5.22 -2.80 14.24
C CYS A 126 4.28 -2.89 15.44
N ILE A 127 3.02 -3.14 15.15
CA ILE A 127 1.98 -3.50 16.08
C ILE A 127 2.05 -5.01 16.29
N LYS A 128 2.44 -5.43 17.49
CA LYS A 128 2.46 -6.83 17.89
C LYS A 128 1.09 -7.24 18.39
N PHE A 129 0.46 -8.17 17.69
CA PHE A 129 -0.74 -8.84 18.17
C PHE A 129 -0.33 -10.06 18.98
N ASN A 130 -0.93 -10.15 20.18
CA ASN A 130 -0.80 -11.29 21.05
C ASN A 130 -2.18 -11.75 21.52
N GLY A 131 -2.25 -12.98 22.00
CA GLY A 131 -3.46 -13.51 22.61
C GLY A 131 -3.18 -14.80 23.38
N SER A 132 -4.06 -15.08 24.33
CA SER A 132 -4.12 -16.38 24.99
C SER A 132 -5.25 -17.18 24.34
N SER A 133 -5.14 -18.51 24.36
CA SER A 133 -6.00 -19.51 23.72
C SER A 133 -7.49 -19.16 23.54
N TYR A 134 -8.11 -19.82 22.55
CA TYR A 134 -9.52 -19.77 22.15
C TYR A 134 -10.54 -19.74 23.32
N VAL A 135 -10.89 -18.56 23.83
CA VAL A 135 -11.99 -18.38 24.81
C VAL A 135 -12.96 -17.32 24.27
N SER A 136 -14.24 -17.68 24.12
CA SER A 136 -15.30 -16.80 23.59
C SER A 136 -15.51 -15.57 24.46
N GLY A 137 -15.60 -14.39 23.83
CA GLY A 137 -15.86 -13.12 24.50
C GLY A 137 -14.64 -12.51 25.19
N ASN A 138 -13.44 -13.04 24.94
CA ASN A 138 -12.24 -12.63 25.65
C ASN A 138 -11.76 -11.23 25.24
N THR A 139 -11.71 -10.31 26.21
CA THR A 139 -11.14 -8.96 26.05
C THR A 139 -9.62 -8.95 25.95
N THR A 140 -8.92 -10.07 26.16
CA THR A 140 -7.45 -10.13 26.10
C THR A 140 -6.87 -10.34 24.71
N ASN A 141 -7.63 -10.82 23.72
CA ASN A 141 -7.07 -10.95 22.37
C ASN A 141 -6.89 -9.56 21.73
N GLY A 142 -5.68 -9.28 21.27
CA GLY A 142 -5.33 -8.00 20.68
C GLY A 142 -6.10 -7.71 19.40
N SER A 143 -6.77 -6.55 19.32
CA SER A 143 -7.34 -6.04 18.07
C SER A 143 -7.31 -4.51 17.98
N LEU A 144 -7.25 -4.03 16.75
CA LEU A 144 -7.53 -2.63 16.39
C LEU A 144 -8.85 -2.57 15.67
N ILE A 145 -9.66 -1.56 16.01
CA ILE A 145 -10.99 -1.34 15.44
C ILE A 145 -11.06 0.11 14.97
N SER A 146 -11.53 0.33 13.75
CA SER A 146 -11.80 1.68 13.25
C SER A 146 -13.03 1.71 12.35
N ALA A 147 -13.65 2.89 12.27
CA ALA A 147 -14.67 3.16 11.28
C ALA A 147 -14.04 3.40 9.91
N ILE A 148 -14.73 2.98 8.86
CA ILE A 148 -14.35 3.15 7.46
C ILE A 148 -15.57 3.62 6.66
N SER A 149 -15.35 4.18 5.49
CA SER A 149 -16.41 4.36 4.51
C SER A 149 -16.84 3.00 3.96
N ALA A 150 -18.13 2.83 3.70
CA ALA A 150 -18.64 1.61 3.08
C ALA A 150 -18.07 1.48 1.65
N LEU A 151 -17.35 0.38 1.39
CA LEU A 151 -16.73 0.12 0.08
C LEU A 151 -17.78 -0.14 -1.02
N SER A 152 -19.00 -0.52 -0.61
CA SER A 152 -20.14 -0.73 -1.48
C SER A 152 -19.84 -1.74 -2.61
N THR A 153 -20.26 -1.48 -3.85
CA THR A 153 -19.92 -2.28 -5.03
C THR A 153 -18.76 -1.71 -5.85
N GLY A 154 -18.17 -0.60 -5.39
CA GLY A 154 -17.14 0.15 -6.11
C GLY A 154 -15.77 -0.54 -6.08
N ASP A 155 -14.81 0.06 -6.76
CA ASP A 155 -13.43 -0.41 -6.75
C ASP A 155 -12.74 -0.02 -5.45
N TYR A 156 -11.88 -0.90 -4.95
CA TYR A 156 -11.14 -0.64 -3.72
C TYR A 156 -9.86 -1.47 -3.64
N THR A 157 -8.96 -1.03 -2.77
CA THR A 157 -7.76 -1.77 -2.41
C THR A 157 -7.60 -1.75 -0.89
N ILE A 158 -7.45 -2.93 -0.27
CA ILE A 158 -7.10 -3.09 1.13
C ILE A 158 -5.72 -3.74 1.18
N GLU A 159 -4.77 -3.06 1.82
CA GLU A 159 -3.39 -3.51 1.93
C GLU A 159 -2.98 -3.60 3.39
N ILE A 160 -2.20 -4.62 3.72
CA ILE A 160 -1.62 -4.78 5.05
C ILE A 160 -0.22 -5.37 4.91
N ILE A 161 0.74 -4.75 5.61
CA ILE A 161 2.10 -5.28 5.73
C ILE A 161 2.15 -6.02 7.06
N ALA A 162 2.23 -7.36 7.01
CA ALA A 162 2.18 -8.19 8.19
C ALA A 162 3.13 -9.38 8.12
N ALA A 163 3.50 -9.91 9.29
CA ALA A 163 4.36 -11.07 9.46
C ALA A 163 3.77 -12.03 10.49
N TYR A 164 3.96 -13.33 10.28
CA TYR A 164 3.47 -14.38 11.19
C TYR A 164 4.61 -15.33 11.55
N PRO A 165 4.83 -15.61 12.84
CA PRO A 165 5.88 -16.52 13.27
C PRO A 165 5.51 -18.00 13.13
N ALA A 166 4.22 -18.31 13.01
CA ALA A 166 3.73 -19.67 12.94
C ALA A 166 2.33 -19.71 12.29
N ALA A 167 1.91 -20.91 11.89
CA ALA A 167 0.54 -21.17 11.46
C ALA A 167 -0.45 -20.70 12.53
N GLN A 168 -1.51 -20.03 12.08
CA GLN A 168 -2.50 -19.47 13.00
C GLN A 168 -3.47 -20.56 13.47
N THR A 169 -4.12 -20.34 14.62
CA THR A 169 -5.13 -21.26 15.15
C THR A 169 -6.46 -20.53 15.36
N GLY A 170 -7.58 -21.27 15.41
CA GLY A 170 -8.86 -20.71 15.82
C GLY A 170 -9.50 -19.70 14.87
N GLY A 171 -9.15 -19.73 13.57
CA GLY A 171 -9.72 -18.83 12.57
C GLY A 171 -9.28 -17.38 12.72
N ALA A 172 -8.00 -17.16 13.08
CA ALA A 172 -7.40 -15.82 13.09
C ALA A 172 -7.66 -15.10 11.77
N ARG A 173 -7.85 -13.78 11.85
CA ARG A 173 -8.13 -12.93 10.70
C ARG A 173 -7.02 -11.91 10.57
N LEU A 174 -6.57 -11.73 9.34
CA LEU A 174 -5.64 -10.67 9.00
C LEU A 174 -6.32 -9.31 9.26
N TRP A 175 -7.53 -9.20 8.74
CA TRP A 175 -8.48 -8.15 9.01
C TRP A 175 -9.89 -8.64 8.63
N GLU A 176 -10.90 -7.90 9.06
CA GLU A 176 -12.31 -8.17 8.80
C GLU A 176 -13.08 -6.86 8.67
N ILE A 177 -13.88 -6.74 7.61
CA ILE A 177 -14.90 -5.71 7.46
C ILE A 177 -16.26 -6.36 7.67
N GLY A 178 -17.05 -5.83 8.60
CA GLY A 178 -18.35 -6.41 8.94
C GLY A 178 -18.79 -6.25 10.40
N THR A 179 -19.92 -6.88 10.70
CA THR A 179 -20.38 -7.07 12.07
C THR A 179 -19.99 -8.45 12.59
N GLU A 180 -20.11 -8.62 13.91
CA GLU A 180 -19.68 -9.81 14.65
C GLU A 180 -20.15 -11.13 13.98
N ASP A 181 -21.40 -11.17 13.50
CA ASP A 181 -22.02 -12.40 13.01
C ASP A 181 -22.52 -12.37 11.56
N ALA A 182 -22.44 -11.23 10.86
CA ALA A 182 -23.04 -11.08 9.54
C ALA A 182 -22.18 -10.26 8.58
N ASN A 183 -22.30 -10.61 7.31
CA ASN A 183 -21.77 -9.89 6.15
C ASN A 183 -20.27 -9.59 6.20
N ARG A 184 -19.49 -10.61 6.58
CA ARG A 184 -18.04 -10.47 6.79
C ARG A 184 -17.27 -10.61 5.50
N THR A 185 -16.43 -9.62 5.22
CA THR A 185 -15.36 -9.72 4.24
C THR A 185 -14.03 -9.77 5.00
N ALA A 186 -13.26 -10.83 4.80
CA ALA A 186 -12.06 -11.07 5.58
C ALA A 186 -11.03 -11.89 4.79
N ILE A 187 -9.78 -11.72 5.19
CA ILE A 187 -8.69 -12.61 4.79
C ILE A 187 -8.33 -13.45 6.01
N LEU A 188 -8.41 -14.77 5.86
CA LEU A 188 -8.02 -15.70 6.91
C LEU A 188 -6.66 -16.26 6.57
N PRO A 189 -5.64 -16.03 7.43
CA PRO A 189 -4.41 -16.76 7.29
C PRO A 189 -4.62 -18.28 7.39
N ALA A 190 -3.84 -19.06 6.64
CA ALA A 190 -3.87 -20.51 6.75
C ALA A 190 -3.56 -20.93 8.20
N GLY A 191 -4.20 -22.00 8.65
CA GLY A 191 -4.04 -22.51 10.00
C GLY A 191 -3.57 -23.95 10.00
N SER A 192 -3.24 -24.46 11.18
CA SER A 192 -2.99 -25.89 11.35
C SER A 192 -4.25 -26.68 10.96
N GLY A 193 -4.23 -27.34 9.80
CA GLY A 193 -5.36 -28.14 9.31
C GLY A 193 -6.36 -27.40 8.40
N PHE A 194 -6.13 -26.11 8.10
CA PHE A 194 -7.01 -25.32 7.21
C PHE A 194 -6.17 -24.48 6.24
N GLY A 195 -6.59 -24.43 4.97
CA GLY A 195 -6.05 -23.46 4.02
C GLY A 195 -6.38 -22.03 4.43
N GLY A 196 -5.66 -21.05 3.87
CA GLY A 196 -6.07 -19.66 3.95
C GLY A 196 -7.35 -19.46 3.14
N GLU A 197 -8.19 -18.53 3.56
CA GLU A 197 -9.49 -18.29 2.94
C GLU A 197 -9.68 -16.81 2.60
N LEU A 198 -10.20 -16.58 1.40
CA LEU A 198 -10.79 -15.30 1.00
C LEU A 198 -12.30 -15.40 1.26
N LEU A 199 -12.76 -14.73 2.32
CA LEU A 199 -14.18 -14.61 2.63
C LEU A 199 -14.71 -13.29 2.08
N LEU A 200 -15.75 -13.35 1.26
CA LEU A 200 -16.53 -12.17 0.86
C LEU A 200 -17.99 -12.40 1.27
N ASN A 201 -18.54 -11.51 2.10
CA ASN A 201 -19.90 -11.61 2.62
C ASN A 201 -20.25 -13.00 3.20
N ASN A 202 -19.46 -13.49 4.16
CA ASN A 202 -19.58 -14.82 4.79
C ASN A 202 -19.43 -16.03 3.85
N SER A 203 -19.07 -15.84 2.58
CA SER A 203 -18.86 -16.93 1.63
C SER A 203 -17.39 -17.09 1.30
N VAL A 204 -16.86 -18.30 1.44
CA VAL A 204 -15.52 -18.66 0.93
C VAL A 204 -15.54 -18.55 -0.58
N LYS A 205 -14.73 -17.64 -1.13
CA LYS A 205 -14.59 -17.45 -2.58
C LYS A 205 -13.36 -18.11 -3.15
N ALA A 206 -12.31 -18.23 -2.34
CA ALA A 206 -11.11 -18.96 -2.70
C ALA A 206 -10.42 -19.49 -1.44
N THR A 207 -9.76 -20.64 -1.61
CA THR A 207 -8.86 -21.24 -0.62
C THR A 207 -7.46 -21.29 -1.18
N TYR A 208 -6.44 -21.08 -0.34
CA TYR A 208 -5.05 -21.08 -0.77
C TYR A 208 -4.16 -21.75 0.29
N SER A 209 -3.18 -22.53 -0.16
CA SER A 209 -2.26 -23.25 0.73
C SER A 209 -1.07 -22.40 1.19
N ASN A 210 -0.76 -21.33 0.44
CA ASN A 210 0.49 -20.60 0.59
C ASN A 210 0.25 -19.31 1.37
N ILE A 211 0.40 -19.39 2.69
CA ILE A 211 0.80 -18.22 3.47
C ILE A 211 2.12 -18.54 4.10
N TYR A 212 3.05 -17.61 3.94
CA TYR A 212 4.37 -17.71 4.47
C TYR A 212 4.31 -17.43 5.98
N PHE A 213 4.50 -18.47 6.79
CA PHE A 213 4.73 -18.38 8.23
C PHE A 213 6.24 -18.34 8.52
N ASP A 214 6.91 -17.37 7.91
CA ASP A 214 8.38 -17.24 7.92
C ASP A 214 8.85 -16.06 8.76
N SER A 215 7.95 -15.43 9.52
CA SER A 215 8.20 -14.19 10.25
C SER A 215 8.63 -13.00 9.38
N VAL A 216 8.51 -13.07 8.05
CA VAL A 216 8.90 -11.95 7.17
C VAL A 216 7.70 -11.03 6.97
N LEU A 217 7.92 -9.71 7.03
CA LEU A 217 6.89 -8.74 6.65
C LEU A 217 6.57 -8.84 5.16
N ARG A 218 5.30 -9.16 4.85
CA ARG A 218 4.80 -9.29 3.48
C ARG A 218 3.64 -8.36 3.23
N ASN A 219 3.53 -7.87 2.00
CA ASN A 219 2.41 -7.05 1.56
C ASN A 219 1.26 -7.97 1.13
N HIS A 220 0.21 -8.02 1.93
CA HIS A 220 -1.04 -8.69 1.60
C HIS A 220 -2.03 -7.67 1.05
N THR A 221 -2.56 -7.93 -0.14
CA THR A 221 -3.43 -6.97 -0.82
C THR A 221 -4.68 -7.65 -1.32
N LEU A 222 -5.84 -7.17 -0.91
CA LEU A 222 -7.11 -7.46 -1.55
C LEU A 222 -7.50 -6.26 -2.42
N MET A 223 -7.66 -6.49 -3.72
CA MET A 223 -8.09 -5.45 -4.65
C MET A 223 -9.35 -5.89 -5.36
N ARG A 224 -10.30 -4.98 -5.49
CA ARG A 224 -11.45 -5.10 -6.39
C ARG A 224 -11.33 -4.08 -7.51
N LYS A 225 -11.47 -4.54 -8.74
CA LYS A 225 -11.49 -3.72 -9.95
C LYS A 225 -12.54 -4.25 -10.92
N ASP A 226 -13.47 -3.41 -11.36
CA ASP A 226 -14.47 -3.75 -12.39
C ASP A 226 -15.24 -5.07 -12.08
N GLY A 227 -15.52 -5.32 -10.80
CA GLY A 227 -16.22 -6.53 -10.33
C GLY A 227 -15.36 -7.79 -10.16
N ILE A 228 -14.06 -7.69 -10.39
CA ILE A 228 -13.08 -8.74 -10.13
C ILE A 228 -12.40 -8.45 -8.79
N THR A 229 -12.49 -9.38 -7.85
CA THR A 229 -11.79 -9.31 -6.56
C THR A 229 -10.63 -10.29 -6.58
N ALA A 230 -9.42 -9.80 -6.34
CA ALA A 230 -8.19 -10.58 -6.35
C ALA A 230 -7.36 -10.34 -5.09
N TYR A 231 -6.76 -11.42 -4.58
CA TYR A 231 -5.87 -11.40 -3.43
C TYR A 231 -4.43 -11.65 -3.88
N TYR A 232 -3.51 -10.83 -3.39
CA TYR A 232 -2.10 -10.83 -3.73
C TYR A 232 -1.24 -10.91 -2.48
N VAL A 233 -0.05 -11.52 -2.62
CA VAL A 233 1.02 -11.48 -1.62
C VAL A 233 2.29 -11.04 -2.33
N ASP A 234 2.88 -9.95 -1.86
CA ASP A 234 4.05 -9.29 -2.46
C ASP A 234 3.85 -9.02 -3.96
N GLY A 235 2.62 -8.62 -4.33
CA GLY A 235 2.25 -8.33 -5.71
C GLY A 235 1.97 -9.55 -6.60
N ILE A 236 2.18 -10.77 -6.10
CA ILE A 236 1.88 -12.03 -6.79
C ILE A 236 0.44 -12.42 -6.49
N LYS A 237 -0.36 -12.65 -7.54
CA LYS A 237 -1.76 -13.06 -7.41
C LYS A 237 -1.87 -14.48 -6.83
N ILE A 238 -2.56 -14.61 -5.71
CA ILE A 238 -2.81 -15.88 -5.01
C ILE A 238 -4.20 -16.44 -5.33
N ALA A 239 -5.20 -15.57 -5.40
CA ALA A 239 -6.59 -15.95 -5.67
C ALA A 239 -7.35 -14.85 -6.40
N GLN A 240 -8.42 -15.24 -7.10
CA GLN A 240 -9.31 -14.31 -7.79
C GLN A 240 -10.72 -14.90 -7.86
N THR A 241 -11.72 -14.02 -7.79
CA THR A 241 -13.13 -14.32 -8.07
C THR A 241 -13.76 -13.15 -8.80
N THR A 242 -14.82 -13.40 -9.57
CA THR A 242 -15.77 -12.37 -9.97
C THR A 242 -16.88 -12.33 -8.94
N ASP A 243 -17.31 -11.14 -8.53
CA ASP A 243 -18.43 -11.00 -7.61
C ASP A 243 -19.09 -9.62 -7.73
N ALA A 244 -20.35 -9.53 -7.30
CA ALA A 244 -21.12 -8.27 -7.24
C ALA A 244 -21.42 -7.88 -5.78
N ILE A 245 -20.51 -8.21 -4.86
CA ILE A 245 -20.77 -8.06 -3.43
C ILE A 245 -20.81 -6.59 -3.07
N ASN A 246 -21.85 -6.21 -2.33
CA ASN A 246 -21.98 -4.90 -1.73
C ASN A 246 -21.44 -4.98 -0.29
N ILE A 247 -20.25 -4.42 -0.05
CA ILE A 247 -19.68 -4.32 1.29
C ILE A 247 -20.23 -3.03 1.92
N SER A 248 -21.40 -3.15 2.54
CA SER A 248 -22.10 -2.02 3.18
C SER A 248 -21.65 -1.74 4.62
N ALA A 249 -20.78 -2.59 5.18
CA ALA A 249 -20.25 -2.39 6.52
C ALA A 249 -19.21 -1.26 6.53
N ASP A 250 -19.20 -0.51 7.63
CA ASP A 250 -18.47 0.73 7.85
C ASP A 250 -17.42 0.60 8.96
N ARG A 251 -16.99 -0.63 9.23
CA ARG A 251 -16.05 -0.94 10.31
C ARG A 251 -15.08 -2.02 9.88
N ILE A 252 -13.81 -1.79 10.18
CA ILE A 252 -12.74 -2.78 10.08
C ILE A 252 -12.24 -3.18 11.46
N THR A 253 -11.93 -4.46 11.63
CA THR A 253 -11.20 -5.03 12.77
C THR A 253 -9.95 -5.72 12.28
N ILE A 254 -8.83 -5.53 12.97
CA ILE A 254 -7.53 -6.10 12.65
C ILE A 254 -7.03 -6.88 13.85
N GLY A 255 -6.49 -8.08 13.62
CA GLY A 255 -6.02 -8.96 14.69
C GLY A 255 -7.05 -9.99 15.09
N ALA A 256 -7.51 -9.95 16.33
CA ALA A 256 -8.55 -10.86 16.80
C ALA A 256 -9.90 -10.60 16.10
N ALA A 257 -10.53 -11.67 15.61
CA ALA A 257 -11.91 -11.59 15.13
C ALA A 257 -12.86 -11.26 16.29
N LEU A 258 -13.96 -10.57 15.99
CA LEU A 258 -14.90 -10.13 17.03
C LEU A 258 -15.66 -11.31 17.69
N VAL A 259 -15.88 -12.40 16.94
CA VAL A 259 -16.65 -13.58 17.39
C VAL A 259 -15.85 -14.87 17.45
N PHE A 260 -14.76 -14.96 16.68
CA PHE A 260 -13.90 -16.15 16.67
C PHE A 260 -12.60 -15.89 17.41
N ASN A 261 -12.24 -16.83 18.29
CA ASN A 261 -11.26 -16.56 19.34
C ASN A 261 -9.82 -16.86 18.93
N GLY A 262 -9.54 -17.05 17.65
CA GLY A 262 -8.17 -17.15 17.16
C GLY A 262 -7.52 -15.77 17.22
N PRO A 263 -6.61 -15.48 18.16
CA PRO A 263 -5.84 -14.25 18.09
C PRO A 263 -4.97 -14.31 16.84
N LEU A 264 -4.84 -13.18 16.15
CA LEU A 264 -3.71 -13.03 15.25
C LEU A 264 -2.45 -12.99 16.10
N LEU A 265 -1.54 -13.94 15.87
CA LEU A 265 -0.22 -13.95 16.45
C LEU A 265 0.76 -13.50 15.37
N GLY A 266 1.26 -12.27 15.49
CA GLY A 266 2.07 -11.68 14.44
C GLY A 266 2.32 -10.20 14.61
N TRP A 267 2.91 -9.63 13.58
CA TRP A 267 3.22 -8.21 13.50
C TRP A 267 2.42 -7.60 12.36
N MET A 268 1.93 -6.39 12.55
CA MET A 268 1.50 -5.52 11.45
C MET A 268 2.34 -4.26 11.49
N HIS A 269 2.91 -3.91 10.36
CA HIS A 269 3.61 -2.67 10.18
C HIS A 269 2.64 -1.53 9.83
N ALA A 270 1.82 -1.74 8.80
CA ALA A 270 0.85 -0.76 8.32
C ALA A 270 -0.38 -1.45 7.70
N LEU A 271 -1.53 -0.78 7.71
CA LEU A 271 -2.72 -1.14 6.94
C LEU A 271 -3.28 0.09 6.23
N ARG A 272 -3.67 -0.06 4.97
CA ARG A 272 -4.27 0.99 4.14
C ARG A 272 -5.55 0.49 3.48
N ILE A 273 -6.58 1.33 3.45
CA ILE A 273 -7.79 1.13 2.65
C ILE A 273 -7.90 2.32 1.68
N THR A 274 -8.08 2.02 0.41
CA THR A 274 -8.22 3.01 -0.66
C THR A 274 -9.51 2.71 -1.42
N ASN A 275 -10.34 3.74 -1.64
CA ASN A 275 -11.60 3.66 -2.40
C ASN A 275 -11.36 3.70 -3.92
N ALA A 276 -10.32 3.00 -4.37
CA ALA A 276 -9.94 2.84 -5.77
C ALA A 276 -9.12 1.55 -5.95
N ALA A 277 -9.14 0.99 -7.15
CA ALA A 277 -8.22 -0.06 -7.56
C ALA A 277 -6.83 0.56 -7.86
N ARG A 278 -5.85 0.27 -7.00
CA ARG A 278 -4.51 0.90 -7.08
C ARG A 278 -3.58 0.26 -8.10
N TYR A 279 -3.86 -0.98 -8.51
CA TYR A 279 -2.90 -1.82 -9.22
C TYR A 279 -3.50 -2.48 -10.47
N SER A 280 -2.64 -3.12 -11.26
CA SER A 280 -3.05 -4.01 -12.34
C SER A 280 -3.52 -5.36 -11.80
N GLU A 281 -4.52 -5.96 -12.44
CA GLU A 281 -5.04 -7.30 -12.11
C GLU A 281 -4.07 -8.44 -12.45
N THR A 282 -3.03 -8.15 -13.24
CA THR A 282 -2.01 -9.12 -13.64
C THR A 282 -0.92 -9.30 -12.57
N GLY A 283 -0.92 -8.45 -11.53
CA GLY A 283 0.14 -8.35 -10.53
C GLY A 283 0.78 -6.96 -10.51
N PHE A 284 1.55 -6.68 -9.47
CA PHE A 284 2.18 -5.37 -9.25
C PHE A 284 3.46 -5.50 -8.43
N THR A 285 4.21 -4.40 -8.34
CA THR A 285 5.26 -4.24 -7.32
C THR A 285 4.63 -3.47 -6.16
N PRO A 286 4.67 -3.99 -4.92
CA PRO A 286 4.14 -3.27 -3.76
C PRO A 286 4.67 -1.84 -3.68
N ASP A 287 3.77 -0.91 -3.34
CA ASP A 287 4.08 0.51 -3.25
C ASP A 287 5.14 0.76 -2.18
N SER A 288 6.30 1.27 -2.59
CA SER A 288 7.42 1.55 -1.69
C SER A 288 7.09 2.65 -0.67
N GLU A 289 6.20 3.60 -1.00
CA GLU A 289 5.80 4.64 -0.04
C GLU A 289 4.99 4.04 1.11
N PHE A 290 4.10 3.09 0.82
CA PHE A 290 3.36 2.38 1.87
C PHE A 290 4.28 1.57 2.79
N GLN A 291 5.43 1.11 2.28
CA GLN A 291 6.41 0.38 3.08
C GLN A 291 7.32 1.27 3.92
N LYS A 292 7.30 2.61 3.74
CA LYS A 292 8.17 3.57 4.43
C LYS A 292 7.59 4.12 5.74
N PHE A 293 6.31 3.90 6.01
CA PHE A 293 5.70 4.30 7.28
C PHE A 293 6.32 3.56 8.47
#